data_AF-A0A920ICB3-F1
#
_entry.id   AF-A0A920ICB3-F1
#
_cell.length_a   1.000
_cell.length_b   1.000
_cell.length_c   1.000
_cell.angle_alpha   90.00
_cell.angle_beta   90.00
_cell.angle_gamma   90.00
#
_symmetry.space_group_name_H-M   'P 1'
#
loop_
_entity.id
_entity.type
_entity.pdbx_description
1 polymer ?
#
loop_
_entity_poly.entity_id
_entity_poly.type
_entity_poly.pdbx_seq_one_letter_code
_entity_poly.pdbx_strand_id
1 'polypeptide(L)' 'MLEGINDSIKDAKKLVKLIKPFKAKINLIPFNPWPGSNYKASSPDQIKDI' A
#
# COMPACT_ATOMS: atom_id res chain seq x y z
N MET A 1 -0.53 -0.09 4.59
CA MET A 1 0.14 -1.02 3.66
C MET A 1 0.18 -2.34 4.38
N LEU A 2 -0.57 -3.29 3.83
CA LEU A 2 -0.81 -4.60 4.41
C LEU A 2 0.08 -5.60 3.68
N GLU A 3 0.92 -6.31 4.43
CA GLU A 3 1.87 -7.26 3.89
C GLU A 3 1.17 -8.35 3.07
N GLY A 4 1.56 -8.50 1.80
CA GLY A 4 1.05 -9.54 0.90
C GLY A 4 -0.39 -9.34 0.41
N ILE A 5 -1.04 -8.22 0.74
CA ILE A 5 -2.45 -7.96 0.39
C ILE A 5 -2.56 -6.81 -0.62
N ASN A 6 -1.94 -5.67 -0.33
CA ASN A 6 -2.05 -4.48 -1.19
C ASN A 6 -0.73 -3.74 -1.38
N ASP A 7 0.39 -4.44 -1.24
CA ASP A 7 1.74 -3.88 -1.25
C ASP A 7 2.61 -4.42 -2.38
N SER A 8 2.01 -4.97 -3.44
CA SER A 8 2.75 -5.37 -4.64
C SER A 8 2.87 -4.22 -5.65
N ILE A 9 3.95 -4.22 -6.45
CA ILE A 9 4.12 -3.30 -7.60
C ILE A 9 2.94 -3.41 -8.59
N LYS A 10 2.33 -4.60 -8.72
CA LYS A 10 1.16 -4.80 -9.57
C LYS A 10 -0.03 -3.99 -9.07
N ASP A 11 -0.22 -3.90 -7.76
CA ASP A 11 -1.31 -3.13 -7.17
C ASP A 11 -1.06 -1.63 -7.27
N ALA A 12 0.19 -1.18 -7.10
CA ALA A 12 0.59 0.19 -7.39
C ALA A 12 0.27 0.60 -8.84
N LYS A 13 0.61 -0.24 -9.83
CA LYS A 13 0.29 -0.01 -11.25
C LYS A 13 -1.22 0.06 -11.52
N LYS A 14 -2.03 -0.75 -10.82
CA LYS A 14 -3.49 -0.66 -10.90
C LYS A 14 -3.98 0.67 -10.31
N LEU A 15 -3.47 1.07 -9.16
CA LEU A 15 -3.83 2.33 -8.50
C LEU A 15 -3.53 3.54 -9.39
N VAL A 16 -2.33 3.62 -9.97
CA VAL A 16 -1.95 4.71 -10.88
C VAL A 16 -2.90 4.82 -12.07
N LYS A 17 -3.32 3.70 -12.65
CA LYS A 17 -4.31 3.70 -13.75
C LYS A 17 -5.66 4.24 -13.30
N LEU A 18 -6.11 3.88 -12.10
CA LEU A 18 -7.39 4.32 -11.53
C LEU A 18 -7.39 5.81 -11.19
N ILE A 19 -6.28 6.33 -10.65
CA ILE A 19 -6.19 7.72 -10.19
C ILE A 19 -5.81 8.71 -11.30
N LYS A 20 -5.41 8.23 -12.48
CA LYS A 20 -4.97 9.04 -13.62
C LYS A 20 -5.87 10.25 -13.98
N PRO A 21 -7.22 10.18 -13.93
CA PRO A 21 -8.06 11.33 -14.25
C PRO A 21 -8.11 12.40 -13.14
N PHE A 22 -7.58 12.12 -11.94
CA PHE A 22 -7.64 13.01 -10.79
C PHE A 22 -6.27 13.62 -10.46
N LYS A 23 -6.25 14.91 -10.12
CA LYS A 23 -5.07 15.54 -9.52
C LYS A 23 -5.04 15.20 -8.03
N ALA A 24 -4.36 14.11 -7.68
CA ALA A 24 -4.29 13.61 -6.31
C ALA A 24 -2.84 13.51 -5.81
N LYS A 25 -2.69 13.51 -4.49
CA LYS A 25 -1.47 13.07 -3.80
C LYS A 25 -1.79 11.75 -3.11
N ILE A 26 -0.91 10.76 -3.24
CA ILE A 26 -1.06 9.47 -2.57
C ILE A 26 -0.18 9.48 -1.32
N ASN A 27 -0.73 9.03 -0.20
CA ASN A 27 0.03 8.77 1.02
C ASN A 27 0.06 7.27 1.29
N LEU A 28 1.26 6.70 1.40
CA LEU A 28 1.45 5.29 1.78
C LEU A 28 1.57 5.22 3.30
N ILE A 29 0.50 4.79 3.96
CA ILE A 29 0.46 4.67 5.42
C ILE A 29 0.74 3.20 5.78
N PRO A 30 1.85 2.87 6.46
CA PRO A 30 2.07 1.52 6.99
C PRO A 30 0.94 1.09 7.93
N PHE A 31 0.63 -0.20 7.97
CA PHE A 31 -0.42 -0.68 8.85
C PHE A 31 0.03 -0.59 10.32
N ASN A 32 -0.88 -0.16 11.21
CA ASN A 32 -0.65 -0.17 12.66
C ASN A 32 -1.40 -1.36 13.27
N PRO A 33 -0.71 -2.42 13.73
CA PRO A 33 -1.38 -3.60 14.30
C PRO A 33 -2.13 -3.29 15.60
N TRP A 34 -3.22 -4.03 15.83
CA TRP A 34 -3.98 -4.02 17.09
C TRP A 34 -4.38 -5.44 17.49
N PRO A 35 -4.73 -5.69 18.77
CA PRO A 35 -5.12 -7.02 19.24
C PRO A 35 -6.27 -7.62 18.42
N GLY A 36 -6.08 -8.84 17.90
CA GLY A 36 -7.06 -9.52 17.05
C GLY A 36 -6.94 -9.22 15.55
N SER A 37 -6.04 -8.33 15.12
CA SER A 37 -5.71 -8.17 13.71
C SER A 37 -4.83 -9.32 13.21
N ASN A 38 -5.24 -9.94 12.10
CA ASN A 38 -4.45 -10.94 11.39
C ASN A 38 -3.48 -10.34 10.36
N TYR A 39 -3.48 -9.01 10.23
CA TYR A 39 -2.67 -8.30 9.25
C TYR A 39 -1.33 -7.85 9.82
N LYS A 40 -0.36 -7.75 8.91
CA LYS A 40 0.99 -7.24 9.19
C LYS A 40 1.26 -5.99 8.37
N ALA A 41 2.13 -5.15 8.90
CA ALA A 41 2.65 -4.01 8.16
C ALA A 41 3.63 -4.48 7.09
N SER A 42 3.50 -3.94 5.88
CA SER A 42 4.50 -4.14 4.83
C SER A 42 5.89 -3.70 5.27
N SER A 43 6.93 -4.36 4.77
CA SER A 43 8.31 -4.00 5.08
C SER A 43 8.64 -2.59 4.59
N PRO A 44 9.56 -1.87 5.26
CA PRO A 44 9.96 -0.53 4.82
C PRO A 44 10.52 -0.51 3.40
N ASP A 45 11.24 -1.55 2.97
CA ASP A 45 11.82 -1.62 1.64
C ASP A 45 10.73 -1.84 0.57
N GLN A 46 9.74 -2.69 0.84
CA GLN A 46 8.60 -2.87 -0.05
C GLN A 46 7.81 -1.58 -0.25
N ILE A 47 7.67 -0.75 0.78
CA ILE A 47 6.98 0.55 0.68
C ILE A 47 7.80 1.56 -0.13
N LYS A 48 9.13 1.52 -0.06
CA LYS A 48 10.01 2.41 -0.85
C LYS A 48 10.05 2.06 -2.32
N ASP A 49 9.87 0.78 -2.64
CA ASP A 49 9.96 0.26 -4.02
C ASP A 49 8.65 0.46 -4.82
N ILE A 50 7.60 1.00 -4.20
CA ILE A 50 6.29 1.34 -4.81
C ILE A 50 6.29 2.77 -5.36
#